data_AF-A0A1D3TDC0-F1
#
_entry.id   AF-A0A1D3TDC0-F1
#
_cell.length_a   1.000
_cell.length_b   1.000
_cell.length_c   1.000
_cell.angle_alpha   90.00
_cell.angle_beta   90.00
_cell.angle_gamma   90.00
#
_symmetry.space_group_name_H-M   'P 1'
#
loop_
_entity.id
_entity.type
_entity.pdbx_description
1 polymer ?
#
loop_
_entity_poly.entity_id
_entity_poly.type
_entity_poly.pdbx_seq_one_letter_code
_entity_poly.pdbx_strand_id
1 'polypeptide(L)'
;MGMHYLHTLDEYFANSKNRGFIESHIINPKISRWDILFFMLFFLFMTVLRFLVAGVQSDIINKESILYNICSNTLLDKLNKKWEISKDGLIYKWKENFWFALWHGFSFVYNFILLLSMSGYLNNTNGWIKMCFKETTGKWFFLVTEEEFMENKRGWPYMYINNYVYYFYLIQMSFWTSCLFYLKYEKKRKDFYVFVLHHLSTILLLLYSHIMNFWRIGLLILFVHDIVDVALYISKTLNYSNPKYQKYLTTFYILFVFSYFFFRIILYLFYIVIPLSNMNVIKTYTDGYVTSYSDIPGGVFPVFFLWLLMVMHFYWFFLILKMTRVFIINSSKNEQIQDIRSDDESDTKIIKKAPRKGK
;
A
#
# COMPACT_ATOMS: atom_id res chain seq x y z
N MET A 1 4.56 16.59 -36.42
CA MET A 1 4.95 17.65 -35.47
C MET A 1 5.06 16.97 -34.12
N GLY A 2 6.26 16.52 -33.75
CA GLY A 2 6.47 15.74 -32.52
C GLY A 2 6.30 16.66 -31.32
N MET A 3 5.53 16.23 -30.31
CA MET A 3 5.41 16.97 -29.05
C MET A 3 6.82 17.17 -28.49
N HIS A 4 7.27 18.41 -28.35
CA HIS A 4 8.49 18.79 -27.68
C HIS A 4 8.30 18.50 -26.18
N TYR A 5 9.01 17.51 -25.65
CA TYR A 5 9.03 17.26 -24.21
C TYR A 5 10.06 18.17 -23.56
N LEU A 6 9.79 18.61 -22.34
CA LEU A 6 10.69 19.50 -21.60
C LEU A 6 11.04 18.85 -20.26
N HIS A 7 12.34 18.66 -20.04
CA HIS A 7 12.91 18.28 -18.75
C HIS A 7 13.66 19.46 -18.15
N THR A 8 13.86 19.46 -16.84
CA THR A 8 14.68 20.45 -16.13
C THR A 8 15.97 19.82 -15.58
N LEU A 9 16.47 18.77 -16.24
CA LEU A 9 17.66 18.05 -15.82
C LEU A 9 18.93 18.85 -16.05
N ASP A 10 18.99 19.59 -17.15
CA ASP A 10 20.02 20.59 -17.44
C ASP A 10 20.15 21.62 -16.30
N GLU A 11 19.03 22.22 -15.88
CA GLU A 11 18.98 23.14 -14.73
C GLU A 11 19.46 22.45 -13.43
N TYR A 12 19.10 21.19 -13.23
CA TYR A 12 19.51 20.42 -12.06
C TYR A 12 21.02 20.13 -12.04
N PHE A 13 21.56 19.55 -13.11
CA PHE A 13 22.96 19.16 -13.20
C PHE A 13 23.92 20.36 -13.31
N ALA A 14 23.47 21.50 -13.84
CA ALA A 14 24.22 22.74 -13.78
C ALA A 14 24.34 23.25 -12.33
N ASN A 15 23.25 23.19 -11.56
CA ASN A 15 23.22 23.65 -10.18
C ASN A 15 23.84 22.65 -9.18
N SER A 16 23.82 21.34 -9.48
CA SER A 16 24.29 20.30 -8.55
C SER A 16 25.80 20.37 -8.29
N LYS A 17 26.59 20.87 -9.25
CA LYS A 17 28.04 21.08 -9.09
C LYS A 17 28.40 22.02 -7.94
N ASN A 18 27.47 22.88 -7.52
CA ASN A 18 27.67 23.87 -6.47
C ASN A 18 26.95 23.52 -5.15
N ARG A 19 26.29 22.36 -5.06
CA ARG A 19 25.52 21.95 -3.87
C ARG A 19 26.35 21.15 -2.88
N GLY A 20 26.06 21.33 -1.59
CA GLY A 20 26.60 20.46 -0.55
C GLY A 20 26.08 19.02 -0.66
N PHE A 21 26.76 18.05 -0.03
CA PHE A 21 26.39 16.63 -0.07
C PHE A 21 24.93 16.36 0.34
N ILE A 22 24.40 17.10 1.32
CA ILE A 22 23.01 16.92 1.79
C ILE A 22 22.00 17.46 0.76
N GLU A 23 22.29 18.60 0.14
CA GLU A 23 21.41 19.27 -0.83
C GLU A 23 21.34 18.56 -2.19
N SER A 24 22.32 17.71 -2.50
CA SER A 24 22.27 16.83 -3.67
C SER A 24 21.42 15.59 -3.44
N HIS A 25 21.19 15.19 -2.17
CA HIS A 25 20.43 14.00 -1.80
C HIS A 25 19.03 14.29 -1.24
N ILE A 26 18.73 15.53 -0.83
CA ILE A 26 17.38 15.97 -0.46
C ILE A 26 16.85 16.88 -1.56
N ILE A 27 15.99 16.32 -2.42
CA ILE A 27 15.48 17.02 -3.61
C ILE A 27 14.15 17.70 -3.35
N ASN A 28 13.29 17.06 -2.57
CA ASN A 28 11.95 17.58 -2.33
C ASN A 28 12.03 18.91 -1.57
N PRO A 29 11.60 20.03 -2.20
CA PRO A 29 11.75 21.36 -1.63
C PRO A 29 10.79 21.61 -0.46
N LYS A 30 9.78 20.76 -0.26
CA LYS A 30 8.86 20.86 0.87
C LYS A 30 9.34 20.18 2.13
N ILE A 31 10.45 19.45 2.07
CA ILE A 31 10.96 18.77 3.27
C ILE A 31 11.37 19.80 4.30
N SER A 32 10.86 19.60 5.52
CA SER A 32 11.09 20.51 6.63
C SER A 32 11.30 19.74 7.94
N ARG A 33 11.80 20.43 8.98
CA ARG A 33 11.90 19.84 10.31
C ARG A 33 10.52 19.48 10.90
N TRP A 34 9.45 20.14 10.44
CA TRP A 34 8.09 19.85 10.87
C TRP A 34 7.58 18.51 10.37
N ASP A 35 8.18 17.95 9.31
CA ASP A 35 7.81 16.65 8.75
C ASP A 35 7.97 15.56 9.82
N ILE A 36 9.06 15.61 10.60
CA ILE A 36 9.33 14.68 11.70
C ILE A 36 8.24 14.81 12.77
N LEU A 37 7.86 16.04 13.13
CA LEU A 37 6.81 16.27 14.12
C LEU A 37 5.46 15.74 13.63
N PHE A 38 5.05 16.09 12.41
CA PHE A 38 3.79 15.64 11.83
C PHE A 38 3.76 14.12 11.68
N PHE A 39 4.84 13.52 11.20
CA PHE A 39 4.99 12.07 11.14
C PHE A 39 4.80 11.43 12.52
N MET A 40 5.48 11.93 13.55
CA MET A 40 5.37 11.38 14.91
C MET A 40 3.95 11.52 15.48
N LEU A 41 3.31 12.67 15.27
CA LEU A 41 1.93 12.93 15.69
C LEU A 41 0.94 12.00 14.99
N PHE A 42 1.03 11.87 13.67
CA PHE A 42 0.15 10.97 12.90
C PHE A 42 0.43 9.50 13.21
N PHE A 43 1.69 9.10 13.42
CA PHE A 43 2.05 7.75 13.84
C PHE A 43 1.40 7.40 15.18
N LEU A 44 1.52 8.29 16.18
CA LEU A 44 0.89 8.09 17.48
C LEU A 44 -0.63 8.06 17.35
N PHE A 45 -1.21 9.00 16.60
CA PHE A 45 -2.64 9.05 16.34
C PHE A 45 -3.16 7.75 15.71
N MET A 46 -2.54 7.27 14.62
CA MET A 46 -2.94 6.04 13.93
C MET A 46 -2.81 4.82 14.84
N THR A 47 -1.76 4.79 15.66
CA THR A 47 -1.53 3.70 16.62
C THR A 47 -2.62 3.68 17.69
N VAL A 48 -2.91 4.81 18.32
CA VAL A 48 -3.97 4.93 19.33
C VAL A 48 -5.35 4.63 18.71
N LEU A 49 -5.60 5.15 17.50
CA LEU A 49 -6.86 4.93 16.79
C LEU A 49 -7.11 3.45 16.51
N ARG A 50 -6.09 2.70 16.05
CA ARG A 50 -6.23 1.25 15.83
C ARG A 50 -6.52 0.51 17.15
N PHE A 51 -5.91 0.89 18.27
CA PHE A 51 -6.19 0.27 19.58
C PHE A 51 -7.64 0.52 20.01
N LEU A 52 -8.15 1.73 19.82
CA LEU A 52 -9.53 2.08 20.19
C LEU A 52 -10.57 1.43 19.29
N VAL A 53 -10.26 1.24 18.00
CA VAL A 53 -11.21 0.72 17.01
C VAL A 53 -11.18 -0.81 16.96
N ALA A 54 -10.01 -1.40 16.69
CA ALA A 54 -9.86 -2.84 16.49
C ALA A 54 -9.24 -3.56 17.70
N GLY A 55 -8.40 -2.87 18.46
CA GLY A 55 -7.65 -3.46 19.57
C GLY A 55 -6.56 -4.41 19.09
N VAL A 56 -6.23 -5.37 19.94
CA VAL A 56 -5.15 -6.35 19.77
C VAL A 56 -5.62 -7.67 20.34
N GLN A 57 -4.98 -8.76 19.93
CA GLN A 57 -5.38 -10.08 20.39
C GLN A 57 -5.10 -10.24 21.89
N SER A 58 -6.16 -10.56 22.64
CA SER A 58 -6.13 -10.63 24.10
C SER A 58 -5.14 -11.65 24.66
N ASP A 59 -4.85 -12.72 23.90
CA ASP A 59 -3.97 -13.81 24.35
C ASP A 59 -2.49 -13.39 24.42
N ILE A 60 -2.13 -12.28 23.77
CA ILE A 60 -0.73 -11.81 23.65
C ILE A 60 -0.39 -10.81 24.76
N ILE A 61 -1.40 -10.23 25.42
CA ILE A 61 -1.24 -9.07 26.29
C ILE A 61 -1.50 -9.47 27.73
N ASN A 62 -0.65 -8.97 28.64
CA ASN A 62 -0.87 -9.15 30.07
C ASN A 62 -2.22 -8.54 30.46
N LYS A 63 -3.09 -9.35 31.10
CA LYS A 63 -4.43 -8.95 31.55
C LYS A 63 -4.44 -7.79 32.54
N GLU A 64 -3.35 -7.59 33.27
CA GLU A 64 -3.20 -6.49 34.23
C GLU A 64 -2.76 -5.17 33.56
N SER A 65 -2.41 -5.20 32.27
CA SER A 65 -1.95 -4.00 31.57
C SER A 65 -3.10 -3.05 31.23
N ILE A 66 -2.81 -1.75 31.22
CA ILE A 66 -3.71 -0.70 30.72
C ILE A 66 -4.17 -1.02 29.29
N LEU A 67 -3.27 -1.59 28.48
CA LEU A 67 -3.55 -1.96 27.10
C LEU A 67 -4.66 -3.01 27.00
N TYR A 68 -4.69 -3.99 27.90
CA TYR A 68 -5.76 -5.00 27.96
C TYR A 68 -7.13 -4.34 28.20
N ASN A 69 -7.19 -3.41 29.16
CA ASN A 69 -8.44 -2.70 29.47
C ASN A 69 -8.97 -1.93 28.26
N ILE A 70 -8.11 -1.17 27.58
CA ILE A 70 -8.48 -0.42 26.37
C ILE A 70 -8.96 -1.37 25.26
N CYS A 71 -8.26 -2.48 25.06
CA CYS A 71 -8.51 -3.39 23.94
C CYS A 71 -9.63 -4.41 24.19
N SER A 72 -10.12 -4.51 25.43
CA SER A 72 -11.22 -5.41 25.82
C SER A 72 -12.62 -4.89 25.46
N ASN A 73 -12.74 -3.60 25.11
CA ASN A 73 -14.02 -2.96 24.82
C ASN A 73 -13.92 -1.93 23.68
N THR A 74 -13.39 -2.37 22.54
CA THR A 74 -13.16 -1.49 21.39
C THR A 74 -14.47 -1.07 20.71
N LEU A 75 -14.40 -0.06 19.83
CA LEU A 75 -15.56 0.36 19.04
C LEU A 75 -16.16 -0.81 18.24
N LEU A 76 -15.31 -1.62 17.61
CA LEU A 76 -15.76 -2.77 16.83
C LEU A 76 -16.30 -3.92 17.73
N ASP A 77 -15.85 -4.05 18.98
CA ASP A 77 -16.47 -5.00 19.93
C ASP A 77 -17.91 -4.60 20.24
N LYS A 78 -18.16 -3.30 20.47
CA LYS A 78 -19.50 -2.76 20.75
C LYS A 78 -20.43 -2.96 19.56
N LEU A 79 -19.94 -2.71 18.33
CA LEU A 79 -20.70 -2.97 17.11
C LEU A 79 -20.99 -4.46 16.93
N ASN A 80 -20.00 -5.31 17.15
CA ASN A 80 -20.18 -6.75 17.03
C ASN A 80 -21.19 -7.29 18.05
N LYS A 81 -21.14 -6.85 19.31
CA LYS A 81 -22.11 -7.23 20.35
C LYS A 81 -23.54 -6.81 20.00
N LYS A 82 -23.71 -5.63 19.38
CA LYS A 82 -25.03 -5.11 19.01
C LYS A 82 -25.68 -5.87 17.85
N TRP A 83 -24.89 -6.34 16.89
CA TRP A 83 -25.41 -6.87 15.62
C TRP A 83 -25.04 -8.34 15.34
N GLU A 84 -24.26 -8.96 16.22
CA GLU A 84 -23.74 -10.33 16.09
C GLU A 84 -23.11 -10.53 14.70
N ILE A 85 -22.00 -9.83 14.45
CA ILE A 85 -21.42 -9.72 13.11
C ILE A 85 -20.43 -10.84 12.83
N SER A 86 -19.49 -11.12 13.73
CA SER A 86 -18.44 -12.11 13.55
C SER A 86 -18.88 -13.51 13.95
N LYS A 87 -18.30 -14.53 13.31
CA LYS A 87 -18.35 -15.92 13.78
C LYS A 87 -17.76 -16.06 15.19
N ASP A 88 -18.23 -17.04 15.95
CA ASP A 88 -17.71 -17.33 17.29
C ASP A 88 -16.20 -17.59 17.27
N GLY A 89 -15.49 -16.94 18.21
CA GLY A 89 -14.03 -17.04 18.32
C GLY A 89 -13.22 -16.31 17.24
N LEU A 90 -13.88 -15.69 16.25
CA LEU A 90 -13.21 -15.00 15.12
C LEU A 90 -13.33 -13.47 15.18
N ILE A 91 -13.82 -12.92 16.29
CA ILE A 91 -14.04 -11.48 16.46
C ILE A 91 -12.77 -10.66 16.19
N TYR A 92 -11.61 -11.05 16.72
CA TYR A 92 -10.38 -10.29 16.50
C TYR A 92 -9.99 -10.24 15.00
N LYS A 93 -10.04 -11.38 14.31
CA LYS A 93 -9.77 -11.43 12.86
C LYS A 93 -10.75 -10.57 12.09
N TRP A 94 -12.03 -10.60 12.46
CA TRP A 94 -13.04 -9.73 11.85
C TRP A 94 -12.70 -8.24 12.06
N LYS A 95 -12.40 -7.83 13.30
CA LYS A 95 -12.05 -6.45 13.65
C LYS A 95 -10.83 -5.94 12.91
N GLU A 96 -9.78 -6.74 12.87
CA GLU A 96 -8.52 -6.42 12.20
C GLU A 96 -8.72 -6.22 10.69
N ASN A 97 -9.39 -7.15 10.02
CA ASN A 97 -9.64 -7.04 8.59
C ASN A 97 -10.61 -5.88 8.26
N PHE A 98 -11.57 -5.60 9.14
CA PHE A 98 -12.45 -4.44 8.98
C PHE A 98 -11.68 -3.12 9.09
N TRP A 99 -10.76 -3.01 10.06
CA TRP A 99 -9.87 -1.85 10.22
C TRP A 99 -9.04 -1.60 8.95
N PHE A 100 -8.41 -2.64 8.42
CA PHE A 100 -7.64 -2.51 7.19
C PHE A 100 -8.53 -2.17 5.97
N ALA A 101 -9.74 -2.72 5.88
CA ALA A 101 -10.70 -2.34 4.83
C ALA A 101 -11.06 -0.85 4.89
N LEU A 102 -11.28 -0.30 6.09
CA LEU A 102 -11.52 1.13 6.27
C LEU A 102 -10.33 1.98 5.83
N TRP A 103 -9.13 1.62 6.27
CA TRP A 103 -7.92 2.36 5.92
C TRP A 103 -7.66 2.36 4.41
N HIS A 104 -7.59 1.18 3.80
CA HIS A 104 -7.32 1.08 2.36
C HIS A 104 -8.45 1.69 1.53
N GLY A 105 -9.69 1.64 2.03
CA GLY A 105 -10.83 2.35 1.41
C GLY A 105 -10.63 3.87 1.40
N PHE A 106 -10.28 4.45 2.55
CA PHE A 106 -9.94 5.88 2.65
C PHE A 106 -8.77 6.24 1.73
N SER A 107 -7.68 5.47 1.82
CA SER A 107 -6.46 5.69 1.05
C SER A 107 -6.72 5.64 -0.46
N PHE A 108 -7.43 4.61 -0.92
CA PHE A 108 -7.82 4.45 -2.32
C PHE A 108 -8.67 5.60 -2.82
N VAL A 109 -9.74 5.97 -2.09
CA VAL A 109 -10.65 7.04 -2.51
C VAL A 109 -9.92 8.39 -2.56
N TYR A 110 -9.12 8.70 -1.54
CA TYR A 110 -8.36 9.94 -1.49
C TYR A 110 -7.35 10.02 -2.64
N ASN A 111 -6.58 8.96 -2.85
CA ASN A 111 -5.60 8.89 -3.94
C ASN A 111 -6.28 8.92 -5.32
N PHE A 112 -7.40 8.24 -5.49
CA PHE A 112 -8.18 8.30 -6.73
C PHE A 112 -8.65 9.71 -7.05
N ILE A 113 -9.13 10.47 -6.07
CA ILE A 113 -9.52 11.88 -6.26
C ILE A 113 -8.30 12.74 -6.63
N LEU A 114 -7.15 12.54 -5.97
CA LEU A 114 -5.91 13.24 -6.32
C LEU A 114 -5.51 12.95 -7.77
N LEU A 115 -5.45 11.67 -8.14
CA LEU A 115 -5.10 11.25 -9.50
C LEU A 115 -6.11 11.79 -10.52
N LEU A 116 -7.41 11.73 -10.24
CA LEU A 116 -8.42 12.30 -11.12
C LEU A 116 -8.22 13.80 -11.32
N SER A 117 -7.94 14.55 -10.25
CA SER A 117 -7.66 16.00 -10.34
C SER A 117 -6.41 16.33 -11.16
N MET A 118 -5.38 15.45 -11.10
CA MET A 118 -4.12 15.63 -11.82
C MET A 118 -4.14 15.08 -13.25
N SER A 119 -5.14 14.26 -13.59
CA SER A 119 -5.27 13.67 -14.92
C SER A 119 -5.60 14.68 -16.00
N GLY A 120 -6.06 15.87 -15.59
CA GLY A 120 -6.52 16.91 -16.50
C GLY A 120 -7.88 16.62 -17.11
N TYR A 121 -8.60 15.56 -16.68
CA TYR A 121 -9.88 15.12 -17.28
C TYR A 121 -10.90 16.24 -17.53
N LEU A 122 -10.90 17.30 -16.71
CA LEU A 122 -11.80 18.45 -16.87
C LEU A 122 -11.23 19.60 -17.72
N ASN A 123 -9.91 19.87 -17.68
CA ASN A 123 -9.33 21.11 -18.22
C ASN A 123 -8.07 20.91 -19.10
N ASN A 124 -7.32 19.83 -18.92
CA ASN A 124 -6.04 19.57 -19.60
C ASN A 124 -6.11 18.20 -20.30
N THR A 125 -6.13 18.21 -21.63
CA THR A 125 -6.39 16.99 -22.40
C THR A 125 -5.26 15.96 -22.36
N ASN A 126 -4.08 16.34 -21.83
CA ASN A 126 -2.84 15.56 -21.82
C ASN A 126 -2.14 15.53 -20.45
N GLY A 127 -2.86 15.55 -19.32
CA GLY A 127 -2.24 15.43 -18.00
C GLY A 127 -1.40 14.15 -17.83
N TRP A 128 -0.36 14.21 -16.99
CA TRP A 128 0.66 13.15 -16.89
C TRP A 128 0.07 11.75 -16.66
N ILE A 129 -1.03 11.63 -15.92
CA ILE A 129 -1.69 10.34 -15.64
C ILE A 129 -2.27 9.73 -16.91
N LYS A 130 -2.97 10.54 -17.71
CA LYS A 130 -3.50 10.08 -19.00
C LYS A 130 -2.37 9.66 -19.93
N MET A 131 -1.26 10.40 -19.89
CA MET A 131 -0.08 10.09 -20.70
C MET A 131 0.63 8.82 -20.23
N CYS A 132 0.69 8.52 -18.92
CA CYS A 132 1.17 7.23 -18.40
C CYS A 132 0.38 6.04 -18.96
N PHE A 133 -0.93 6.20 -19.20
CA PHE A 133 -1.75 5.14 -19.80
C PHE A 133 -1.56 5.02 -21.32
N LYS A 134 -1.30 6.13 -22.02
CA LYS A 134 -1.05 6.13 -23.47
C LYS A 134 0.33 5.58 -23.81
N GLU A 135 1.33 5.83 -22.96
CA GLU A 135 2.71 5.48 -23.22
C GLU A 135 3.40 4.97 -21.96
N THR A 136 3.79 3.70 -22.02
CA THR A 136 4.34 2.95 -20.88
C THR A 136 5.85 3.10 -20.72
N THR A 137 6.48 4.10 -21.34
CA THR A 137 7.94 4.32 -21.25
C THR A 137 8.39 4.86 -19.89
N GLY A 138 7.45 5.25 -19.03
CA GLY A 138 7.73 5.82 -17.71
C GLY A 138 8.20 7.29 -17.76
N LYS A 139 8.37 7.87 -18.95
CA LYS A 139 8.85 9.25 -19.11
C LYS A 139 7.98 10.28 -18.39
N TRP A 140 6.68 10.03 -18.30
CA TRP A 140 5.70 10.91 -17.65
C TRP A 140 5.83 10.99 -16.12
N PHE A 141 6.66 10.13 -15.52
CA PHE A 141 7.07 10.28 -14.13
C PHE A 141 8.13 11.37 -13.94
N PHE A 142 8.88 11.71 -14.99
CA PHE A 142 9.99 12.65 -14.96
C PHE A 142 9.70 13.92 -15.75
N LEU A 143 8.98 13.81 -16.85
CA LEU A 143 8.78 14.89 -17.81
C LEU A 143 7.45 15.62 -17.59
N VAL A 144 7.39 16.86 -18.06
CA VAL A 144 6.15 17.63 -18.19
C VAL A 144 5.75 17.70 -19.66
N THR A 145 4.44 17.78 -19.92
CA THR A 145 3.93 18.12 -21.27
C THR A 145 4.19 19.59 -21.58
N GLU A 146 4.10 19.97 -22.86
CA GLU A 146 4.13 21.39 -23.27
C GLU A 146 3.08 22.21 -22.54
N GLU A 147 1.83 21.71 -22.45
CA GLU A 147 0.75 22.36 -21.70
C GLU A 147 1.13 22.58 -20.22
N GLU A 148 1.70 21.56 -19.57
CA GLU A 148 2.17 21.68 -18.18
C GLU A 148 3.32 22.69 -18.05
N PHE A 149 4.25 22.71 -19.00
CA PHE A 149 5.38 23.63 -18.99
C PHE A 149 4.95 25.09 -19.19
N MET A 150 3.98 25.34 -20.08
CA MET A 150 3.40 26.67 -20.31
C MET A 150 2.64 27.20 -19.08
N GLU A 151 2.16 26.31 -18.21
CA GLU A 151 1.62 26.63 -16.89
C GLU A 151 2.72 26.80 -15.80
N ASN A 152 3.98 26.97 -16.20
CA ASN A 152 5.15 27.05 -15.32
C ASN A 152 5.40 25.81 -14.45
N LYS A 153 4.88 24.63 -14.84
CA LYS A 153 5.25 23.38 -14.15
C LYS A 153 6.62 22.92 -14.64
N ARG A 154 7.35 22.24 -13.76
CA ARG A 154 8.64 21.64 -14.04
C ARG A 154 8.57 20.12 -13.92
N GLY A 155 9.42 19.45 -14.69
CA GLY A 155 9.67 18.02 -14.57
C GLY A 155 10.45 17.69 -13.30
N TRP A 156 10.66 16.41 -13.06
CA TRP A 156 11.59 15.96 -12.02
C TRP A 156 13.00 16.46 -12.39
N PRO A 157 13.80 16.96 -11.43
CA PRO A 157 13.60 16.91 -9.97
C PRO A 157 12.79 18.05 -9.34
N TYR A 158 12.40 19.07 -10.10
CA TYR A 158 11.75 20.28 -9.58
C TYR A 158 10.21 20.24 -9.60
N MET A 159 9.60 19.05 -9.72
CA MET A 159 8.14 18.92 -9.71
C MET A 159 7.52 19.56 -8.47
N TYR A 160 6.52 20.40 -8.67
CA TYR A 160 5.76 20.97 -7.57
C TYR A 160 4.90 19.92 -6.88
N ILE A 161 5.13 19.70 -5.59
CA ILE A 161 4.28 18.86 -4.74
C ILE A 161 3.23 19.73 -4.04
N ASN A 162 1.94 19.53 -4.33
CA ASN A 162 0.88 20.27 -3.65
C ASN A 162 0.71 19.81 -2.19
N ASN A 163 0.02 20.61 -1.36
CA ASN A 163 -0.15 20.29 0.07
C ASN A 163 -0.94 18.99 0.29
N TYR A 164 -1.90 18.68 -0.57
CA TYR A 164 -2.72 17.47 -0.45
C TYR A 164 -1.89 16.19 -0.60
N VAL A 165 -1.01 16.12 -1.61
CA VAL A 165 -0.08 15.01 -1.80
C VAL A 165 0.94 14.96 -0.67
N TYR A 166 1.48 16.11 -0.27
CA TYR A 166 2.46 16.19 0.81
C TYR A 166 1.93 15.60 2.13
N TYR A 167 0.77 16.05 2.61
CA TYR A 167 0.18 15.53 3.85
C TYR A 167 -0.29 14.08 3.71
N PHE A 168 -0.78 13.69 2.53
CA PHE A 168 -1.14 12.29 2.26
C PHE A 168 0.06 11.35 2.39
N TYR A 169 1.23 11.75 1.89
CA TYR A 169 2.48 10.98 2.05
C TYR A 169 2.86 10.81 3.52
N LEU A 170 2.79 11.88 4.32
CA LEU A 170 3.09 11.82 5.75
C LEU A 170 2.13 10.87 6.49
N ILE A 171 0.84 10.95 6.17
CA ILE A 171 -0.20 10.07 6.72
C ILE A 171 0.05 8.60 6.33
N GLN A 172 0.44 8.34 5.09
CA GLN A 172 0.78 7.00 4.61
C GLN A 172 2.01 6.42 5.33
N MET A 173 3.11 7.17 5.39
CA MET A 173 4.32 6.74 6.10
C MET A 173 4.02 6.45 7.57
N SER A 174 3.20 7.29 8.20
CA SER A 174 2.77 7.13 9.59
C SER A 174 1.95 5.86 9.81
N PHE A 175 0.99 5.58 8.92
CA PHE A 175 0.20 4.36 8.98
C PHE A 175 1.06 3.10 8.79
N TRP A 176 1.88 3.05 7.74
CA TRP A 176 2.70 1.86 7.49
C TRP A 176 3.72 1.60 8.60
N THR A 177 4.26 2.66 9.21
CA THR A 177 5.09 2.55 10.42
C THR A 177 4.27 2.04 11.62
N SER A 178 3.03 2.50 11.78
CA SER A 178 2.12 1.97 12.81
C SER A 178 1.86 0.47 12.61
N CYS A 179 1.67 0.01 11.38
CA CYS A 179 1.52 -1.41 11.07
C CYS A 179 2.75 -2.22 11.49
N LEU A 180 3.96 -1.72 11.17
CA LEU A 180 5.21 -2.36 11.59
C LEU A 180 5.32 -2.46 13.11
N PHE A 181 4.94 -1.39 13.85
CA PHE A 181 4.87 -1.42 15.30
C PHE A 181 3.86 -2.46 15.83
N TYR A 182 2.72 -2.61 15.16
CA TYR A 182 1.67 -3.55 15.56
C TYR A 182 2.06 -5.02 15.38
N LEU A 183 3.02 -5.35 14.52
CA LEU A 183 3.46 -6.74 14.31
C LEU A 183 3.90 -7.44 15.60
N LYS A 184 4.35 -6.70 16.62
CA LYS A 184 4.71 -7.26 17.93
C LYS A 184 3.52 -7.77 18.74
N TYR A 185 2.30 -7.34 18.37
CA TYR A 185 1.03 -7.74 18.96
C TYR A 185 0.22 -8.66 18.03
N GLU A 186 0.83 -9.15 16.94
CA GLU A 186 0.20 -10.09 16.01
C GLU A 186 0.82 -11.48 16.17
N LYS A 187 0.02 -12.53 15.98
CA LYS A 187 0.55 -13.90 15.93
C LYS A 187 1.38 -14.07 14.66
N LYS A 188 2.58 -14.64 14.81
CA LYS A 188 3.44 -14.93 13.66
C LYS A 188 2.80 -16.01 12.78
N ARG A 189 2.55 -15.67 11.52
CA ARG A 189 2.07 -16.59 10.47
C ARG A 189 3.24 -17.18 9.69
N LYS A 190 2.99 -18.20 8.86
CA LYS A 190 4.03 -18.87 8.05
C LYS A 190 4.82 -17.89 7.14
N ASP A 191 4.20 -16.80 6.70
CA ASP A 191 4.82 -15.75 5.87
C ASP A 191 5.31 -14.53 6.65
N PHE A 192 5.48 -14.63 7.98
CA PHE A 192 5.81 -13.48 8.85
C PHE A 192 7.03 -12.67 8.38
N TYR A 193 8.15 -13.32 8.06
CA TYR A 193 9.36 -12.61 7.64
C TYR A 193 9.22 -11.93 6.28
N VAL A 194 8.48 -12.54 5.35
CA VAL A 194 8.16 -11.91 4.05
C VAL A 194 7.29 -10.68 4.28
N PHE A 195 6.34 -10.76 5.21
CA PHE A 195 5.47 -9.64 5.58
C PHE A 195 6.25 -8.49 6.26
N VAL A 196 7.20 -8.79 7.14
CA VAL A 196 8.10 -7.78 7.74
C VAL A 196 8.95 -7.11 6.66
N LEU A 197 9.55 -7.89 5.75
CA LEU A 197 10.38 -7.37 4.66
C LEU A 197 9.56 -6.47 3.73
N HIS A 198 8.29 -6.81 3.49
CA HIS A 198 7.36 -5.95 2.77
C HIS A 198 7.13 -4.62 3.47
N HIS A 199 6.80 -4.63 4.77
CA HIS A 199 6.60 -3.38 5.52
C HIS A 199 7.83 -2.47 5.49
N LEU A 200 9.03 -3.05 5.66
CA LEU A 200 10.28 -2.31 5.55
C LEU A 200 10.46 -1.73 4.14
N SER A 201 10.21 -2.53 3.10
CA SER A 201 10.33 -2.08 1.70
C SER A 201 9.36 -0.94 1.38
N THR A 202 8.10 -1.05 1.81
CA THR A 202 7.07 -0.01 1.59
C THR A 202 7.42 1.29 2.31
N ILE A 203 7.87 1.23 3.57
CA ILE A 203 8.29 2.41 4.34
C ILE A 203 9.50 3.08 3.67
N LEU A 204 10.51 2.30 3.29
CA LEU A 204 11.72 2.81 2.64
C LEU A 204 11.40 3.42 1.27
N LEU A 205 10.54 2.80 0.46
CA LEU A 205 10.11 3.36 -0.83
C LEU A 205 9.31 4.65 -0.67
N LEU A 206 8.40 4.74 0.32
CA LEU A 206 7.66 5.97 0.59
C LEU A 206 8.60 7.09 1.05
N LEU A 207 9.51 6.80 1.99
CA LEU A 207 10.50 7.76 2.47
C LEU A 207 11.38 8.25 1.34
N TYR A 208 11.91 7.33 0.54
CA TYR A 208 12.76 7.66 -0.59
C TYR A 208 11.99 8.47 -1.65
N SER A 209 10.77 8.07 -1.98
CA SER A 209 9.91 8.80 -2.91
C SER A 209 9.64 10.22 -2.42
N HIS A 210 9.45 10.39 -1.11
CA HIS A 210 9.28 11.70 -0.49
C HIS A 210 10.56 12.53 -0.56
N ILE A 211 11.73 11.98 -0.24
CA ILE A 211 13.03 12.70 -0.28
C ILE A 211 13.43 13.11 -1.70
N MET A 212 13.24 12.21 -2.65
CA MET A 212 13.68 12.40 -4.04
C MET A 212 12.62 13.04 -4.93
N ASN A 213 11.50 13.50 -4.36
CA ASN A 213 10.40 14.14 -5.10
C ASN A 213 9.77 13.23 -6.18
N PHE A 214 9.74 11.92 -5.97
CA PHE A 214 9.12 10.93 -6.88
C PHE A 214 7.63 10.71 -6.58
N TRP A 215 6.91 11.78 -6.24
CA TRP A 215 5.55 11.65 -5.75
C TRP A 215 4.58 11.09 -6.81
N ARG A 216 4.80 11.37 -8.10
CA ARG A 216 4.01 10.80 -9.21
C ARG A 216 4.07 9.27 -9.21
N ILE A 217 5.28 8.72 -9.10
CA ILE A 217 5.53 7.28 -9.04
C ILE A 217 4.86 6.68 -7.80
N GLY A 218 5.11 7.26 -6.62
CA GLY A 218 4.59 6.69 -5.38
C GLY A 218 3.07 6.77 -5.25
N LEU A 219 2.40 7.81 -5.81
CA LEU A 219 0.92 7.85 -5.86
C LEU A 219 0.37 6.72 -6.72
N LEU A 220 1.00 6.43 -7.86
CA LEU A 220 0.56 5.33 -8.73
C LEU A 220 0.78 3.97 -8.07
N ILE A 221 1.93 3.78 -7.39
CA ILE A 221 2.19 2.57 -6.58
C ILE A 221 1.12 2.42 -5.50
N LEU A 222 0.86 3.44 -4.69
CA LEU A 222 -0.19 3.38 -3.66
C LEU A 222 -1.55 3.02 -4.25
N PHE A 223 -1.92 3.62 -5.37
CA PHE A 223 -3.20 3.38 -6.03
C PHE A 223 -3.38 1.92 -6.46
N VAL A 224 -2.39 1.34 -7.16
CA VAL A 224 -2.48 -0.05 -7.63
C VAL A 224 -2.42 -1.07 -6.49
N HIS A 225 -1.87 -0.71 -5.34
CA HIS A 225 -1.86 -1.58 -4.16
C HIS A 225 -3.18 -1.49 -3.38
N ASP A 226 -3.67 -0.28 -3.11
CA ASP A 226 -4.84 -0.04 -2.26
C ASP A 226 -6.12 -0.61 -2.88
N ILE A 227 -6.32 -0.50 -4.20
CA ILE A 227 -7.50 -1.07 -4.86
C ILE A 227 -7.64 -2.58 -4.63
N VAL A 228 -6.50 -3.28 -4.62
CA VAL A 228 -6.44 -4.73 -4.35
C VAL A 228 -6.68 -5.01 -2.87
N ASP A 229 -6.10 -4.20 -1.99
CA ASP A 229 -6.25 -4.37 -0.54
C ASP A 229 -7.69 -4.11 -0.07
N VAL A 230 -8.40 -3.15 -0.66
CA VAL A 230 -9.83 -2.94 -0.41
C VAL A 230 -10.61 -4.23 -0.66
N ALA A 231 -10.43 -4.85 -1.84
CA ALA A 231 -11.11 -6.10 -2.17
C ALA A 231 -10.69 -7.25 -1.25
N LEU A 232 -9.39 -7.37 -0.94
CA LEU A 232 -8.84 -8.36 -0.03
C LEU A 232 -9.47 -8.27 1.37
N TYR A 233 -9.40 -7.10 2.00
CA TYR A 233 -9.83 -6.93 3.39
C TYR A 233 -11.35 -6.97 3.53
N ILE A 234 -12.12 -6.52 2.53
CA ILE A 234 -13.57 -6.74 2.51
C ILE A 234 -13.87 -8.25 2.41
N SER A 235 -13.21 -8.98 1.52
CA SER A 235 -13.44 -10.43 1.38
C SER A 235 -13.11 -11.19 2.68
N LYS A 236 -12.01 -10.85 3.35
CA LYS A 236 -11.63 -11.43 4.65
C LYS A 236 -12.61 -11.07 5.75
N THR A 237 -13.04 -9.81 5.82
CA THR A 237 -14.06 -9.36 6.78
C THR A 237 -15.34 -10.17 6.61
N LEU A 238 -15.83 -10.34 5.38
CA LEU A 238 -17.01 -11.16 5.08
C LEU A 238 -16.81 -12.62 5.46
N ASN A 239 -15.63 -13.19 5.20
CA ASN A 239 -15.31 -14.57 5.58
C ASN A 239 -15.36 -14.79 7.10
N TYR A 240 -14.96 -13.81 7.90
CA TYR A 240 -15.03 -13.88 9.36
C TYR A 240 -16.39 -13.44 9.93
N SER A 241 -17.30 -12.97 9.07
CA SER A 241 -18.66 -12.60 9.47
C SER A 241 -19.59 -13.81 9.53
N ASN A 242 -20.67 -13.70 10.30
CA ASN A 242 -21.72 -14.70 10.43
C ASN A 242 -22.33 -15.04 9.06
N PRO A 243 -22.86 -16.27 8.87
CA PRO A 243 -23.42 -16.71 7.60
C PRO A 243 -24.43 -15.73 6.98
N LYS A 244 -25.23 -15.04 7.81
CA LYS A 244 -26.19 -14.00 7.37
C LYS A 244 -25.56 -12.85 6.56
N TYR A 245 -24.26 -12.57 6.72
CA TYR A 245 -23.55 -11.49 6.04
C TYR A 245 -22.65 -11.97 4.89
N GLN A 246 -22.53 -13.28 4.65
CA GLN A 246 -21.60 -13.84 3.66
C GLN A 246 -22.11 -13.81 2.21
N LYS A 247 -23.29 -13.25 1.96
CA LYS A 247 -23.90 -13.18 0.61
C LYS A 247 -22.94 -12.67 -0.48
N TYR A 248 -22.10 -11.70 -0.16
CA TYR A 248 -21.17 -11.07 -1.10
C TYR A 248 -19.72 -11.61 -1.02
N LEU A 249 -19.45 -12.61 -0.18
CA LEU A 249 -18.10 -13.13 0.05
C LEU A 249 -17.46 -13.60 -1.27
N THR A 250 -18.16 -14.45 -2.02
CA THR A 250 -17.67 -14.98 -3.29
C THR A 250 -17.39 -13.87 -4.30
N THR A 251 -18.28 -12.87 -4.41
CA THR A 251 -18.09 -11.74 -5.31
C THR A 251 -16.83 -10.95 -4.95
N PHE A 252 -16.65 -10.56 -3.69
CA PHE A 252 -15.47 -9.80 -3.26
C PHE A 252 -14.18 -10.64 -3.33
N TYR A 253 -14.26 -11.94 -3.08
CA TYR A 253 -13.12 -12.84 -3.24
C TYR A 253 -12.67 -12.93 -4.71
N ILE A 254 -13.62 -13.07 -5.64
CA ILE A 254 -13.34 -13.06 -7.08
C ILE A 254 -12.75 -11.71 -7.51
N LEU A 255 -13.35 -10.59 -7.08
CA LEU A 255 -12.82 -9.24 -7.33
C LEU A 255 -11.39 -9.08 -6.79
N PHE A 256 -11.10 -9.63 -5.61
CA PHE A 256 -9.76 -9.64 -5.05
C PHE A 256 -8.77 -10.39 -5.94
N VAL A 257 -9.08 -11.62 -6.36
CA VAL A 257 -8.16 -12.42 -7.20
C VAL A 257 -7.88 -11.74 -8.53
N PHE A 258 -8.93 -11.24 -9.21
CA PHE A 258 -8.77 -10.55 -10.50
C PHE A 258 -8.05 -9.21 -10.37
N SER A 259 -8.40 -8.40 -9.36
CA SER A 259 -7.70 -7.14 -9.12
C SER A 259 -6.24 -7.36 -8.74
N TYR A 260 -5.92 -8.39 -7.95
CA TYR A 260 -4.54 -8.73 -7.63
C TYR A 260 -3.72 -9.02 -8.89
N PHE A 261 -4.25 -9.89 -9.77
CA PHE A 261 -3.59 -10.20 -11.03
C PHE A 261 -3.42 -8.94 -11.89
N PHE A 262 -4.49 -8.18 -12.11
CA PHE A 262 -4.44 -7.03 -13.00
C PHE A 262 -3.55 -5.89 -12.45
N PHE A 263 -3.76 -5.46 -11.21
CA PHE A 263 -3.06 -4.29 -10.66
C PHE A 263 -1.63 -4.60 -10.19
N ARG A 264 -1.38 -5.74 -9.54
CA ARG A 264 -0.05 -6.05 -8.96
C ARG A 264 0.83 -6.90 -9.86
N ILE A 265 0.26 -7.72 -10.74
CA ILE A 265 1.06 -8.51 -11.69
C ILE A 265 1.21 -7.79 -13.03
N ILE A 266 0.15 -7.23 -13.59
CA ILE A 266 0.21 -6.57 -14.90
C ILE A 266 0.60 -5.10 -14.77
N LEU A 267 -0.24 -4.26 -14.16
CA LEU A 267 0.00 -2.81 -14.14
C LEU A 267 1.29 -2.45 -13.40
N TYR A 268 1.49 -2.98 -12.19
CA TYR A 268 2.71 -2.70 -11.43
C TYR A 268 3.98 -3.14 -12.19
N LEU A 269 3.98 -4.30 -12.86
CA LEU A 269 5.14 -4.75 -13.62
C LEU A 269 5.39 -3.89 -14.87
N PHE A 270 4.38 -3.74 -15.74
CA PHE A 270 4.56 -3.16 -17.07
C PHE A 270 4.53 -1.64 -17.10
N TYR A 271 3.88 -0.98 -16.13
CA TYR A 271 3.78 0.49 -16.09
C TYR A 271 4.73 1.13 -15.07
N ILE A 272 5.25 0.38 -14.09
CA ILE A 272 6.10 0.92 -13.03
C ILE A 272 7.47 0.24 -13.03
N VAL A 273 7.53 -1.08 -12.77
CA VAL A 273 8.80 -1.78 -12.55
C VAL A 273 9.66 -1.81 -13.82
N ILE A 274 9.15 -2.32 -14.95
CA ILE A 274 9.91 -2.43 -16.21
C ILE A 274 10.35 -1.05 -16.72
N PRO A 275 9.47 -0.04 -16.82
CA PRO A 275 9.87 1.27 -17.34
C PRO A 275 10.93 1.97 -16.49
N LEU A 276 10.80 1.91 -15.17
CA LEU A 276 11.78 2.48 -14.23
C LEU A 276 13.09 1.68 -14.17
N SER A 277 13.08 0.43 -14.65
CA SER A 277 14.27 -0.42 -14.71
C SER A 277 15.04 -0.33 -16.04
N ASN A 278 14.46 0.31 -17.05
CA ASN A 278 15.03 0.34 -18.39
C ASN A 278 15.86 1.61 -18.62
N MET A 279 17.13 1.55 -18.22
CA MET A 279 18.04 2.69 -18.35
C MET A 279 18.25 3.16 -19.80
N ASN A 280 18.15 2.27 -20.78
CA ASN A 280 18.26 2.65 -22.19
C ASN A 280 17.11 3.57 -22.61
N VAL A 281 15.89 3.29 -22.14
CA VAL A 281 14.72 4.14 -22.38
C VAL A 281 14.80 5.42 -21.55
N ILE A 282 15.26 5.36 -20.30
CA ILE A 282 15.46 6.56 -19.47
C ILE A 282 16.44 7.52 -20.15
N LYS A 283 17.57 6.99 -20.64
CA LYS A 283 18.60 7.76 -21.33
C LYS A 283 18.08 8.50 -22.56
N THR A 284 17.12 7.93 -23.30
CA THR A 284 16.62 8.54 -24.55
C THR A 284 15.75 9.76 -24.30
N TYR A 285 14.94 9.77 -23.24
CA TYR A 285 14.06 10.91 -22.93
C TYR A 285 14.64 11.91 -21.93
N THR A 286 15.85 11.63 -21.42
CA THR A 286 16.63 12.52 -20.55
C THR A 286 17.81 13.14 -21.27
N ASP A 287 17.85 13.10 -22.60
CA ASP A 287 18.91 13.67 -23.45
C ASP A 287 20.33 13.26 -23.02
N GLY A 288 20.49 12.06 -22.48
CA GLY A 288 21.77 11.55 -22.00
C GLY A 288 22.24 12.12 -20.66
N TYR A 289 21.47 12.97 -19.97
CA TYR A 289 21.78 13.43 -18.62
C TYR A 289 21.73 12.31 -17.58
N VAL A 290 20.88 11.30 -17.80
CA VAL A 290 20.82 10.09 -16.98
C VAL A 290 21.26 8.91 -17.84
N THR A 291 22.48 8.45 -17.61
CA THR A 291 23.07 7.31 -18.34
C THR A 291 23.12 6.03 -17.52
N SER A 292 23.06 6.17 -16.20
CA SER A 292 23.21 5.11 -15.22
C SER A 292 22.38 5.42 -13.97
N TYR A 293 22.16 4.41 -13.14
CA TYR A 293 21.46 4.64 -11.87
C TYR A 293 22.21 5.57 -10.92
N SER A 294 23.54 5.68 -11.03
CA SER A 294 24.33 6.61 -10.23
C SER A 294 24.06 8.08 -10.55
N ASP A 295 23.53 8.38 -11.74
CA ASP A 295 23.17 9.74 -12.14
C ASP A 295 21.84 10.17 -11.50
N ILE A 296 21.01 9.20 -11.08
CA ILE A 296 19.77 9.46 -10.35
C ILE A 296 20.12 9.61 -8.87
N PRO A 297 19.76 10.74 -8.24
CA PRO A 297 19.92 10.95 -6.81
C PRO A 297 19.24 9.83 -6.02
N GLY A 298 20.07 9.14 -5.24
CA GLY A 298 19.81 7.95 -4.42
C GLY A 298 19.89 6.59 -5.13
N GLY A 299 20.33 6.56 -6.39
CA GLY A 299 20.94 5.38 -6.98
C GLY A 299 19.98 4.26 -7.38
N VAL A 300 20.51 3.03 -7.35
CA VAL A 300 19.80 1.79 -7.73
C VAL A 300 18.77 1.34 -6.68
N PHE A 301 18.79 1.91 -5.48
CA PHE A 301 17.98 1.47 -4.34
C PHE A 301 16.47 1.40 -4.62
N PRO A 302 15.82 2.40 -5.25
CA PRO A 302 14.37 2.34 -5.50
C PRO A 302 14.01 1.21 -6.44
N VAL A 303 14.79 1.04 -7.52
CA VAL A 303 14.57 -0.02 -8.51
C VAL A 303 14.74 -1.39 -7.87
N PHE A 304 15.75 -1.55 -7.00
CA PHE A 304 15.93 -2.77 -6.22
C PHE A 304 14.69 -3.08 -5.37
N PHE A 305 14.17 -2.12 -4.59
CA PHE A 305 12.98 -2.33 -3.76
C PHE A 305 11.71 -2.56 -4.59
N LEU A 306 11.58 -1.94 -5.78
CA LEU A 306 10.47 -2.19 -6.70
C LEU A 306 10.45 -3.64 -7.19
N TRP A 307 11.61 -4.18 -7.56
CA TRP A 307 11.76 -5.60 -7.92
C TRP A 307 11.58 -6.53 -6.73
N LEU A 308 12.08 -6.16 -5.54
CA LEU A 308 11.87 -6.92 -4.32
C LEU A 308 10.37 -7.08 -4.02
N LEU A 309 9.60 -5.99 -4.11
CA LEU A 309 8.13 -6.03 -4.00
C LEU A 309 7.51 -6.89 -5.11
N MET A 310 8.01 -6.80 -6.35
CA MET A 310 7.49 -7.61 -7.45
C MET A 310 7.67 -9.12 -7.21
N VAL A 311 8.82 -9.54 -6.68
CA VAL A 311 9.07 -10.93 -6.30
C VAL A 311 8.09 -11.38 -5.22
N MET A 312 7.82 -10.54 -4.21
CA MET A 312 6.80 -10.82 -3.20
C MET A 312 5.39 -10.92 -3.81
N HIS A 313 5.06 -10.10 -4.81
CA HIS A 313 3.77 -10.18 -5.51
C HIS A 313 3.60 -11.53 -6.21
N PHE A 314 4.63 -12.03 -6.89
CA PHE A 314 4.56 -13.38 -7.48
C PHE A 314 4.41 -14.46 -6.41
N TYR A 315 5.15 -14.36 -5.30
CA TYR A 315 5.03 -15.28 -4.17
C TYR A 315 3.60 -15.32 -3.59
N TRP A 316 3.02 -14.16 -3.30
CA TRP A 316 1.66 -14.10 -2.76
C TRP A 316 0.60 -14.46 -3.81
N PHE A 317 0.81 -14.14 -5.09
CA PHE A 317 -0.10 -14.59 -6.14
C PHE A 317 -0.17 -16.12 -6.21
N PHE A 318 0.97 -16.80 -6.08
CA PHE A 318 0.99 -18.25 -5.94
C PHE A 318 0.19 -18.75 -4.72
N LEU A 319 0.31 -18.09 -3.57
CA LEU A 319 -0.50 -18.43 -2.39
C LEU A 319 -1.99 -18.15 -2.60
N ILE A 320 -2.34 -17.08 -3.32
CA ILE A 320 -3.71 -16.74 -3.68
C ILE A 320 -4.30 -17.85 -4.56
N LEU A 321 -3.57 -18.31 -5.57
CA LEU A 321 -4.03 -19.42 -6.42
C LEU A 321 -4.25 -20.73 -5.62
N LYS A 322 -3.37 -21.03 -4.65
CA LYS A 322 -3.59 -22.14 -3.72
C LYS A 322 -4.85 -21.95 -2.88
N MET A 323 -5.03 -20.74 -2.32
CA MET A 323 -6.21 -20.38 -1.55
C MET A 323 -7.49 -20.45 -2.40
N THR A 324 -7.43 -20.09 -3.69
CA THR A 324 -8.58 -20.16 -4.61
C THR A 324 -9.04 -21.59 -4.81
N ARG A 325 -8.10 -22.56 -4.92
CA ARG A 325 -8.45 -23.99 -4.98
C ARG A 325 -9.20 -24.43 -3.73
N VAL A 326 -8.70 -24.05 -2.55
CA VAL A 326 -9.36 -24.35 -1.25
C VAL A 326 -10.74 -23.68 -1.17
N PHE A 327 -10.83 -22.40 -1.59
CA PHE A 327 -12.08 -21.64 -1.61
C PHE A 327 -13.14 -22.34 -2.45
N ILE A 328 -12.81 -22.79 -3.66
CA ILE A 328 -13.74 -23.49 -4.57
C ILE A 328 -14.21 -24.81 -3.95
N ILE A 329 -13.29 -25.63 -3.43
CA ILE A 329 -13.61 -26.92 -2.84
C ILE A 329 -14.51 -26.76 -1.60
N ASN A 330 -14.16 -25.85 -0.69
CA ASN A 330 -14.89 -25.69 0.57
C ASN A 330 -16.22 -24.96 0.36
N SER A 331 -16.29 -24.03 -0.60
CA SER A 331 -17.57 -23.40 -0.97
C SER A 331 -18.55 -24.42 -1.55
N SER A 332 -18.06 -25.41 -2.32
CA SER A 332 -18.90 -26.50 -2.82
C SER A 332 -19.42 -27.43 -1.71
N LYS A 333 -18.73 -27.50 -0.57
CA LYS A 333 -19.07 -28.35 0.58
C LYS A 333 -19.78 -27.60 1.71
N ASN A 334 -20.00 -26.29 1.58
CA ASN A 334 -20.43 -25.40 2.66
C ASN A 334 -19.55 -25.50 3.93
N GLU A 335 -18.25 -25.76 3.74
CA GLU A 335 -17.27 -25.86 4.82
C GLU A 335 -16.63 -24.51 5.13
N GLN A 336 -16.07 -24.39 6.33
CA GLN A 336 -15.37 -23.17 6.75
C GLN A 336 -14.12 -22.94 5.88
N ILE A 337 -13.96 -21.71 5.42
CA ILE A 337 -12.81 -21.28 4.62
C ILE A 337 -11.74 -20.71 5.56
N GLN A 338 -10.64 -21.44 5.73
CA GLN A 338 -9.50 -21.05 6.58
C GLN A 338 -8.31 -20.56 5.73
N ASP A 339 -7.59 -19.54 6.21
CA ASP A 339 -6.39 -19.01 5.53
C ASP A 339 -5.26 -20.04 5.66
N ILE A 340 -4.73 -20.52 4.53
CA ILE A 340 -3.67 -21.55 4.47
C ILE A 340 -2.35 -21.15 5.15
N ARG A 341 -2.21 -19.87 5.54
CA ARG A 341 -1.06 -19.35 6.28
C ARG A 341 -1.23 -19.40 7.79
N SER A 342 -2.44 -19.72 8.25
CA SER A 342 -2.86 -19.71 9.66
C SER A 342 -2.82 -21.10 10.32
N ASP A 343 -2.36 -22.17 9.66
CA ASP A 343 -2.49 -23.54 10.19
C ASP A 343 -1.87 -23.74 11.60
N ASP A 344 -0.82 -22.99 11.95
CA ASP A 344 -0.16 -23.07 13.27
C ASP A 344 -0.97 -22.36 14.38
N GLU A 345 -2.11 -21.72 14.04
CA GLU A 345 -3.01 -21.08 15.02
C GLU A 345 -3.90 -22.08 15.76
N SER A 346 -3.93 -23.36 15.34
CA SER A 346 -4.85 -24.37 15.84
C SER A 346 -4.29 -25.29 16.94
N ASP A 347 -2.98 -25.30 17.16
CA ASP A 347 -2.31 -26.25 18.08
C ASP A 347 -2.45 -25.90 19.58
N THR A 348 -3.32 -24.97 19.97
CA THR A 348 -3.49 -24.64 21.40
C THR A 348 -4.90 -24.77 21.97
N LYS A 349 -5.96 -25.05 21.19
CA LYS A 349 -7.30 -25.36 21.76
C LYS A 349 -8.16 -26.28 20.88
N ILE A 350 -7.75 -27.54 20.72
CA ILE A 350 -8.74 -28.62 20.52
C ILE A 350 -9.08 -29.15 21.91
N ILE A 351 -10.04 -28.49 22.57
CA ILE A 351 -10.77 -29.10 23.67
C ILE A 351 -11.46 -30.33 23.07
N LYS A 352 -11.05 -31.52 23.55
CA LYS A 352 -11.68 -32.80 23.27
C LYS A 352 -13.21 -32.62 23.31
N LYS A 353 -13.88 -32.73 22.16
CA LYS A 353 -15.33 -32.97 22.15
C LYS A 353 -15.54 -34.30 22.87
N ALA A 354 -16.09 -34.24 24.08
CA ALA A 354 -16.60 -35.42 24.76
C ALA A 354 -17.68 -36.06 23.85
N PRO A 355 -17.75 -37.40 23.77
CA PRO A 355 -18.76 -38.06 22.98
C PRO A 355 -20.15 -37.75 23.56
N ARG A 356 -21.09 -37.37 22.69
CA ARG A 356 -22.52 -37.32 23.04
C ARG A 356 -22.92 -38.72 23.51
N LYS A 357 -23.16 -38.88 24.82
CA LYS A 357 -23.92 -40.02 25.32
C LYS A 357 -25.34 -39.88 24.81
N GLY A 358 -25.79 -40.88 24.06
CA GLY A 358 -27.19 -41.03 23.70
C GLY A 358 -28.05 -41.24 24.95
N LYS A 359 -29.29 -40.77 24.85
CA LYS A 359 -30.49 -41.39 25.39
C LYS A 359 -31.60 -41.14 24.39
#